data_AF-A0A016VVP5-F1
#
_entry.id   AF-A0A016VVP5-F1
#
_cell.length_a   1.000
_cell.length_b   1.000
_cell.length_c   1.000
_cell.angle_alpha   90.00
_cell.angle_beta   90.00
_cell.angle_gamma   90.00
#
_symmetry.space_group_name_H-M   'P 1'
#
loop_
_entity.id
_entity.type
_entity.pdbx_description
1 polymer ?
#
loop_
_entity_poly.entity_id
_entity_poly.type
_entity_poly.pdbx_seq_one_letter_code
_entity_poly.pdbx_strand_id
1 'polypeptide(L)'
;MELKLLFEDLVIDQTINKDCETICEGGEVDERYLKLVDGCNTIDGDLVIYNWTAVPNYVEHLSSIRRINGSLRITNTTNLGNFDYFSNLEEVGVVASDSDYRPAIEVIGNEELTSLVLPHLRNVFSVHTSTVIIIKENPQLGMKKAEAERFYEAAHGRKYVVLEYKDTTTFIDELLENKILFSAVLFFLLLLLIFIVMGLVVTRRKTKHRLVLPQPPYILGKRSRFVLESLVKEILVNDPLVWRWNDRELVWGYQIQDAARGS
;
A
#
# COMPACT_ATOMS: atom_id res chain seq x y z
N MET A 1 -5.08 28.37 -39.26
CA MET A 1 -5.59 27.67 -40.46
C MET A 1 -4.59 27.88 -41.59
N GLU A 2 -3.36 27.33 -41.49
CA GLU A 2 -2.32 27.59 -42.52
C GLU A 2 -1.31 26.45 -42.77
N LEU A 3 -1.31 25.32 -42.04
CA LEU A 3 -0.46 24.18 -42.43
C LEU A 3 -1.10 23.30 -43.52
N LYS A 4 -2.42 23.23 -43.55
CA LYS A 4 -3.18 22.30 -44.42
C LYS A 4 -3.22 22.71 -45.90
N LEU A 5 -2.85 23.95 -46.22
CA LEU A 5 -2.78 24.48 -47.59
C LEU A 5 -1.37 24.36 -48.20
N LEU A 6 -0.34 24.14 -47.37
CA LEU A 6 1.05 24.02 -47.81
C LEU A 6 1.47 22.58 -48.13
N PHE A 7 0.76 21.60 -47.57
CA PHE A 7 1.03 20.18 -47.75
C PHE A 7 -0.27 19.45 -48.07
N GLU A 8 -0.68 19.48 -49.35
CA GLU A 8 -1.91 18.80 -49.82
C GLU A 8 -1.87 17.29 -49.59
N ASP A 9 -0.66 16.69 -49.62
CA ASP A 9 -0.42 15.25 -49.49
C ASP A 9 0.42 14.89 -48.25
N LEU A 10 0.09 15.45 -47.09
CA LEU A 10 0.71 14.99 -45.83
C LEU A 10 0.12 13.64 -45.42
N VAL A 11 0.76 12.55 -45.86
CA VAL A 11 0.48 11.20 -45.38
C VAL A 11 1.37 10.94 -44.17
N ILE A 12 0.77 10.71 -43.00
CA ILE A 12 1.50 10.24 -41.83
C ILE A 12 1.89 8.78 -42.09
N ASP A 13 3.16 8.56 -42.41
CA ASP A 13 3.69 7.21 -42.60
C ASP A 13 3.80 6.50 -41.24
N GLN A 14 2.78 5.69 -40.93
CA GLN A 14 2.74 4.87 -39.72
C GLN A 14 3.41 3.50 -39.91
N THR A 15 4.03 3.22 -41.06
CA THR A 15 4.65 1.90 -41.30
C THR A 15 5.85 1.63 -40.40
N ILE A 16 6.50 2.68 -39.90
CA ILE A 16 7.69 2.61 -39.03
C ILE A 16 7.30 2.48 -37.55
N ASN A 17 6.09 2.87 -37.17
CA ASN A 17 5.67 2.97 -35.77
C ASN A 17 4.36 2.19 -35.51
N LYS A 18 4.51 0.89 -35.29
CA LYS A 18 3.38 -0.04 -35.06
C LYS A 18 2.57 0.30 -33.81
N ASP A 19 3.16 0.98 -32.84
CA ASP A 19 2.55 1.29 -31.54
C ASP A 19 2.07 2.74 -31.43
N CYS A 20 2.23 3.55 -32.50
CA CYS A 20 1.91 4.99 -32.52
C CYS A 20 2.61 5.80 -31.41
N GLU A 21 3.83 5.42 -31.01
CA GLU A 21 4.62 6.19 -30.04
C GLU A 21 5.12 7.51 -30.62
N THR A 22 4.82 8.65 -30.01
CA THR A 22 5.41 9.92 -30.46
C THR A 22 6.90 9.96 -30.10
N ILE A 23 7.77 10.06 -31.10
CA ILE A 23 9.22 10.18 -30.93
C ILE A 23 9.62 11.64 -31.07
N CYS A 24 10.41 12.14 -30.12
CA CYS A 24 10.85 13.53 -30.06
C CYS A 24 12.36 13.58 -29.84
N GLU A 25 13.01 14.64 -30.33
CA GLU A 25 14.46 14.79 -30.17
C GLU A 25 14.83 15.07 -28.71
N GLY A 26 15.98 14.55 -28.29
CA GLY A 26 16.63 14.90 -27.03
C GLY A 26 17.16 16.33 -27.04
N GLY A 27 17.48 16.84 -25.85
CA GLY A 27 18.03 18.17 -25.70
C GLY A 27 18.15 18.61 -24.24
N GLU A 28 18.53 19.87 -24.08
CA GLU A 28 18.46 20.55 -22.78
C GLU A 28 17.00 20.89 -22.46
N VAL A 29 16.56 20.53 -21.26
CA VAL A 29 15.19 20.74 -20.81
C VAL A 29 15.03 22.18 -20.32
N ASP A 30 14.58 23.05 -21.21
CA ASP A 30 14.13 24.41 -20.90
C ASP A 30 12.61 24.56 -21.17
N GLU A 31 12.05 25.73 -20.88
CA GLU A 31 10.60 25.97 -21.09
C GLU A 31 10.19 25.85 -22.58
N ARG A 32 11.11 26.07 -23.53
CA ARG A 32 10.81 25.91 -24.95
C ARG A 32 10.75 24.44 -25.32
N TYR A 33 11.72 23.66 -24.84
CA TYR A 33 11.76 22.21 -24.99
C TYR A 33 10.51 21.56 -24.41
N LEU A 34 10.11 21.94 -23.18
CA LEU A 34 8.93 21.40 -22.52
C LEU A 34 7.63 21.60 -23.32
N LYS A 35 7.48 22.73 -24.03
CA LYS A 35 6.34 22.95 -24.94
C LYS A 35 6.36 22.08 -26.18
N LEU A 36 7.54 21.66 -26.62
CA LEU A 36 7.71 20.80 -27.80
C LEU A 36 7.52 19.32 -27.46
N VAL A 37 7.80 18.93 -26.22
CA VAL A 37 7.70 17.52 -25.81
C VAL A 37 6.34 17.07 -25.27
N ASP A 38 5.31 17.92 -25.41
CA ASP A 38 3.95 17.55 -25.03
C ASP A 38 3.48 16.33 -25.84
N GLY A 39 3.07 15.27 -25.13
CA GLY A 39 2.61 14.02 -25.73
C GLY A 39 3.71 13.12 -26.29
N CYS A 40 5.00 13.42 -26.05
CA CYS A 40 6.11 12.54 -26.43
C CYS A 40 6.16 11.30 -25.54
N ASN A 41 6.37 10.13 -26.15
CA ASN A 41 6.52 8.87 -25.43
C ASN A 41 7.98 8.37 -25.46
N THR A 42 8.69 8.65 -26.54
CA THR A 42 10.09 8.24 -26.71
C THR A 42 10.93 9.46 -27.04
N ILE A 43 12.03 9.65 -26.31
CA ILE A 43 13.05 10.65 -26.62
C ILE A 43 14.18 9.97 -27.38
N ASP A 44 14.57 10.51 -28.53
CA ASP A 44 15.74 10.09 -29.29
C ASP A 44 16.91 11.05 -29.04
N GLY A 45 17.90 10.61 -28.27
CA GLY A 45 18.99 11.43 -27.78
C GLY A 45 18.98 11.66 -26.26
N ASP A 46 19.90 12.51 -25.82
CA ASP A 46 20.10 12.81 -24.38
C ASP A 46 19.05 13.80 -23.87
N LEU A 47 18.59 13.61 -22.64
CA LEU A 47 17.73 14.54 -21.93
C LEU A 47 18.51 15.17 -20.77
N VAL A 48 18.74 16.48 -20.83
CA VAL A 48 19.65 17.19 -19.90
C VAL A 48 18.91 18.26 -19.12
N ILE A 49 18.76 18.06 -17.81
CA ILE A 49 18.33 19.05 -16.83
C ILE A 49 19.60 19.60 -16.16
N TYR A 50 19.88 20.88 -16.36
CA TYR A 50 21.10 21.51 -15.86
C TYR A 50 20.80 22.89 -15.29
N ASN A 51 21.37 23.20 -14.12
CA ASN A 51 21.33 24.53 -13.51
C ASN A 51 19.92 25.13 -13.36
N TRP A 52 18.85 24.33 -13.20
CA TRP A 52 17.59 24.98 -12.83
C TRP A 52 17.69 25.59 -11.43
N THR A 53 17.04 26.72 -11.28
CA THR A 53 16.90 27.44 -10.00
C THR A 53 15.46 27.48 -9.51
N ALA A 54 14.53 27.06 -10.37
CA ALA A 54 13.11 26.88 -10.15
C ALA A 54 12.56 25.89 -11.18
N VAL A 55 11.46 25.23 -10.85
CA VAL A 55 10.76 24.34 -11.78
C VAL A 55 10.18 25.15 -12.95
N PRO A 56 10.56 24.85 -14.22
CA PRO A 56 9.99 25.53 -15.37
C PRO A 56 8.51 25.19 -15.53
N ASN A 57 7.78 26.07 -16.23
CA ASN A 57 6.42 25.76 -16.65
C ASN A 57 6.41 24.54 -17.59
N TYR A 58 5.31 23.77 -17.57
CA TYR A 58 5.09 22.61 -18.45
C TYR A 58 5.97 21.39 -18.15
N VAL A 59 6.57 21.30 -16.95
CA VAL A 59 7.39 20.15 -16.54
C VAL A 59 6.59 18.85 -16.54
N GLU A 60 5.27 18.93 -16.35
CA GLU A 60 4.34 17.80 -16.37
C GLU A 60 4.31 17.07 -17.72
N HIS A 61 4.73 17.71 -18.81
CA HIS A 61 4.83 17.07 -20.13
C HIS A 61 5.88 15.95 -20.15
N LEU A 62 6.89 16.00 -19.26
CA LEU A 62 7.88 14.92 -19.13
C LEU A 62 7.26 13.61 -18.62
N SER A 63 6.08 13.67 -17.99
CA SER A 63 5.44 12.50 -17.40
C SER A 63 4.97 11.49 -18.45
N SER A 64 4.74 11.89 -19.71
CA SER A 64 4.33 10.98 -20.78
C SER A 64 5.48 10.15 -21.37
N ILE A 65 6.72 10.53 -21.07
CA ILE A 65 7.93 9.87 -21.57
C ILE A 65 8.06 8.50 -20.91
N ARG A 66 8.18 7.46 -21.75
CA ARG A 66 8.38 6.06 -21.37
C ARG A 66 9.78 5.57 -21.69
N ARG A 67 10.40 6.10 -22.74
CA ARG A 67 11.71 5.66 -23.20
C ARG A 67 12.61 6.83 -23.53
N ILE A 68 13.88 6.73 -23.16
CA ILE A 68 14.94 7.65 -23.58
C ILE A 68 16.02 6.82 -24.28
N ASN A 69 16.15 6.97 -25.59
CA ASN A 69 17.22 6.40 -26.41
C ASN A 69 18.47 7.29 -26.31
N GLY A 70 18.98 7.43 -25.10
CA GLY A 70 20.11 8.27 -24.75
C GLY A 70 20.31 8.27 -23.25
N SER A 71 20.96 9.32 -22.73
CA SER A 71 21.19 9.51 -21.30
C SER A 71 20.19 10.49 -20.69
N LEU A 72 19.78 10.24 -19.44
CA LEU A 72 19.07 11.17 -18.58
C LEU A 72 20.06 11.80 -17.61
N ARG A 73 20.27 13.11 -17.70
CA ARG A 73 21.26 13.83 -16.91
C ARG A 73 20.60 14.97 -16.13
N ILE A 74 20.74 14.96 -14.81
CA ILE A 74 20.15 15.94 -13.89
C ILE A 74 21.27 16.45 -13.00
N THR A 75 21.75 17.65 -13.29
CA THR A 75 22.99 18.14 -12.66
C THR A 75 22.88 19.56 -12.16
N ASN A 76 23.50 19.83 -11.01
CA ASN A 76 23.63 21.17 -10.41
C ASN A 76 22.31 21.95 -10.30
N THR A 77 21.22 21.28 -9.97
CA THR A 77 19.89 21.88 -9.96
C THR A 77 19.37 22.11 -8.53
N THR A 78 18.68 23.22 -8.30
CA THR A 78 18.07 23.61 -7.01
C THR A 78 16.56 23.86 -7.17
N ASN A 79 15.81 23.88 -6.06
CA ASN A 79 14.36 24.06 -6.03
C ASN A 79 13.58 23.13 -6.99
N LEU A 80 13.94 21.84 -7.02
CA LEU A 80 13.28 20.83 -7.85
C LEU A 80 11.86 20.47 -7.39
N GLY A 81 11.36 21.01 -6.27
CA GLY A 81 10.04 20.68 -5.76
C GLY A 81 9.83 19.18 -5.53
N ASN A 82 8.62 18.69 -5.79
CA ASN A 82 8.36 17.25 -5.82
C ASN A 82 8.85 16.67 -7.14
N PHE A 83 9.87 15.82 -7.08
CA PHE A 83 10.45 15.21 -8.28
C PHE A 83 9.67 13.93 -8.64
N ASP A 84 8.62 14.08 -9.44
CA ASP A 84 7.83 12.99 -10.04
C ASP A 84 7.67 13.13 -11.57
N TYR A 85 8.51 13.97 -12.17
CA TYR A 85 8.45 14.37 -13.58
C TYR A 85 8.49 13.22 -14.57
N PHE A 86 9.12 12.11 -14.21
CA PHE A 86 9.34 10.94 -15.05
C PHE A 86 8.52 9.73 -14.58
N SER A 87 7.27 9.96 -14.15
CA SER A 87 6.43 8.93 -13.54
C SER A 87 6.19 7.70 -14.42
N ASN A 88 6.20 7.84 -15.75
CA ASN A 88 5.99 6.72 -16.69
C ASN A 88 7.28 6.22 -17.35
N LEU A 89 8.45 6.71 -16.93
CA LEU A 89 9.72 6.31 -17.53
C LEU A 89 10.02 4.84 -17.23
N GLU A 90 10.16 4.03 -18.28
CA GLU A 90 10.37 2.59 -18.21
C GLU A 90 11.80 2.20 -18.60
N GLU A 91 12.38 2.91 -19.56
CA GLU A 91 13.65 2.54 -20.19
C GLU A 91 14.55 3.74 -20.49
N VAL A 92 15.83 3.62 -20.17
CA VAL A 92 16.88 4.60 -20.51
C VAL A 92 18.10 3.85 -21.03
N GLY A 93 18.50 4.13 -22.27
CA GLY A 93 19.48 3.31 -22.98
C GLY A 93 20.40 4.09 -23.89
N VAL A 94 21.72 3.98 -23.69
CA VAL A 94 22.73 4.56 -24.60
C VAL A 94 23.24 3.45 -25.54
N VAL A 95 22.85 3.53 -26.82
CA VAL A 95 23.14 2.52 -27.86
C VAL A 95 24.30 2.93 -28.79
N ALA A 96 24.54 4.22 -29.01
CA ALA A 96 25.58 4.78 -29.90
C ALA A 96 26.47 5.77 -29.11
N SER A 97 27.79 5.94 -29.32
CA SER A 97 28.73 5.61 -30.40
C SER A 97 30.09 5.15 -29.82
N ASP A 98 31.00 4.62 -30.67
CA ASP A 98 32.27 3.87 -30.39
C ASP A 98 33.27 4.47 -29.36
N SER A 99 32.99 5.61 -28.75
CA SER A 99 33.89 6.29 -27.80
C SER A 99 33.18 6.93 -26.60
N ASP A 100 31.88 6.75 -26.47
CA ASP A 100 31.09 7.49 -25.50
C ASP A 100 30.87 6.71 -24.20
N TYR A 101 31.82 6.84 -23.28
CA TYR A 101 31.79 6.22 -21.96
C TYR A 101 30.92 7.03 -21.00
N ARG A 102 29.61 7.09 -21.26
CA ARG A 102 28.67 7.82 -20.40
C ARG A 102 27.64 6.89 -19.74
N PRO A 103 27.27 7.17 -18.47
CA PRO A 103 26.16 6.48 -17.83
C PRO A 103 24.85 6.83 -18.52
N ALA A 104 23.88 5.92 -18.46
CA ALA A 104 22.54 6.15 -18.99
C ALA A 104 21.73 7.06 -18.06
N ILE A 105 21.96 7.00 -16.74
CA ILE A 105 21.32 7.92 -15.79
C ILE A 105 22.41 8.58 -14.94
N GLU A 106 22.41 9.90 -14.90
CA GLU A 106 23.32 10.73 -14.12
C GLU A 106 22.52 11.75 -13.29
N VAL A 107 22.58 11.66 -11.96
CA VAL A 107 21.95 12.63 -11.04
C VAL A 107 23.00 13.11 -10.05
N ILE A 108 23.58 14.27 -10.28
CA ILE A 108 24.76 14.75 -9.55
C ILE A 108 24.59 16.20 -9.08
N GLY A 109 24.93 16.47 -7.82
CA GLY A 109 25.08 17.86 -7.35
C GLY A 109 23.76 18.61 -7.16
N ASN A 110 22.65 17.91 -6.95
CA ASN A 110 21.34 18.56 -6.73
C ASN A 110 21.10 18.71 -5.22
N GLU A 111 21.40 19.91 -4.69
CA GLU A 111 21.48 20.17 -3.24
C GLU A 111 20.17 19.95 -2.48
N GLU A 112 19.04 20.26 -3.11
CA GLU A 112 17.70 20.23 -2.50
C GLU A 112 16.83 19.07 -3.02
N LEU A 113 17.42 18.14 -3.77
CA LEU A 113 16.72 16.94 -4.22
C LEU A 113 16.43 16.03 -3.02
N THR A 114 15.16 15.96 -2.58
CA THR A 114 14.77 15.17 -1.41
C THR A 114 14.36 13.73 -1.73
N SER A 115 13.87 13.49 -2.95
CA SER A 115 13.37 12.18 -3.39
C SER A 115 13.58 12.03 -4.89
N LEU A 116 13.86 10.81 -5.36
CA LEU A 116 14.02 10.48 -6.78
C LEU A 116 13.22 9.21 -7.09
N VAL A 117 11.95 9.39 -7.48
CA VAL A 117 11.04 8.26 -7.69
C VAL A 117 10.86 8.00 -9.19
N LEU A 118 11.29 6.84 -9.65
CA LEU A 118 11.08 6.34 -11.02
C LEU A 118 10.33 5.01 -10.97
N PRO A 119 8.99 5.04 -10.79
CA PRO A 119 8.24 3.88 -10.31
C PRO A 119 8.13 2.76 -11.36
N HIS A 120 8.19 3.10 -12.64
CA HIS A 120 8.06 2.17 -13.76
C HIS A 120 9.38 1.81 -14.43
N LEU A 121 10.52 2.28 -13.91
CA LEU A 121 11.84 2.03 -14.48
C LEU A 121 12.19 0.53 -14.38
N ARG A 122 12.49 -0.10 -15.52
CA ARG A 122 12.73 -1.55 -15.59
C ARG A 122 14.02 -1.90 -16.31
N ASN A 123 14.47 -1.05 -17.23
CA ASN A 123 15.65 -1.33 -18.02
C ASN A 123 16.54 -0.10 -18.15
N VAL A 124 17.76 -0.19 -17.68
CA VAL A 124 18.79 0.82 -17.86
C VAL A 124 20.06 0.17 -18.36
N PHE A 125 20.60 0.66 -19.47
CA PHE A 125 21.78 0.09 -20.07
C PHE A 125 22.61 1.14 -20.81
N SER A 126 23.93 0.91 -20.87
CA SER A 126 24.84 1.67 -21.71
C SER A 126 25.94 0.74 -22.18
N VAL A 127 26.14 0.65 -23.50
CA VAL A 127 26.91 -0.42 -24.15
C VAL A 127 28.41 -0.34 -23.82
N HIS A 128 28.95 0.85 -23.58
CA HIS A 128 30.38 1.08 -23.45
C HIS A 128 30.87 1.36 -22.02
N THR A 129 29.98 1.44 -21.03
CA THR A 129 30.34 1.77 -19.65
C THR A 129 30.14 0.59 -18.70
N SER A 130 31.00 0.49 -17.69
CA SER A 130 30.79 -0.40 -16.55
C SER A 130 29.84 0.18 -15.50
N THR A 131 29.59 1.49 -15.53
CA THR A 131 28.69 2.17 -14.59
C THR A 131 27.58 2.83 -15.38
N VAL A 132 26.38 2.29 -15.24
CA VAL A 132 25.19 2.64 -16.03
C VAL A 132 24.36 3.70 -15.32
N ILE A 133 24.34 3.69 -13.99
CA ILE A 133 23.62 4.68 -13.17
C ILE A 133 24.60 5.31 -12.18
N ILE A 134 24.61 6.64 -12.14
CA ILE A 134 25.38 7.42 -11.17
C ILE A 134 24.44 8.40 -10.49
N ILE A 135 24.24 8.23 -9.20
CA ILE A 135 23.49 9.14 -8.33
C ILE A 135 24.40 9.43 -7.14
N LYS A 136 24.99 10.63 -7.11
CA LYS A 136 25.97 11.03 -6.08
C LYS A 136 25.91 12.53 -5.81
N GLU A 137 26.50 12.98 -4.71
CA GLU A 137 26.60 14.42 -4.40
C GLU A 137 25.22 15.11 -4.29
N ASN A 138 24.17 14.38 -3.88
CA ASN A 138 22.82 14.93 -3.61
C ASN A 138 22.55 14.85 -2.10
N PRO A 139 22.97 15.85 -1.29
CA PRO A 139 23.06 15.74 0.18
C PRO A 139 21.71 15.53 0.89
N GLN A 140 20.61 15.99 0.31
CA GLN A 140 19.26 15.86 0.89
C GLN A 140 18.48 14.65 0.39
N LEU A 141 19.06 13.85 -0.53
CA LEU A 141 18.36 12.73 -1.16
C LEU A 141 18.08 11.63 -0.13
N GLY A 142 16.80 11.46 0.19
CA GLY A 142 16.29 10.35 0.97
C GLY A 142 15.68 9.29 0.06
N MET A 143 16.00 8.03 0.32
CA MET A 143 15.44 6.91 -0.45
C MET A 143 15.20 5.71 0.47
N LYS A 144 14.17 4.92 0.17
CA LYS A 144 13.94 3.63 0.84
C LYS A 144 14.82 2.55 0.19
N LYS A 145 15.28 1.55 0.95
CA LYS A 145 16.01 0.39 0.41
C LYS A 145 15.27 -0.26 -0.76
N ALA A 146 13.96 -0.50 -0.62
CA ALA A 146 13.11 -1.05 -1.67
C ALA A 146 13.17 -0.24 -2.98
N GLU A 147 13.31 1.07 -2.88
CA GLU A 147 13.42 1.97 -4.02
C GLU A 147 14.83 1.95 -4.62
N ALA A 148 15.87 1.94 -3.77
CA ALA A 148 17.26 1.74 -4.20
C ALA A 148 17.44 0.39 -4.92
N GLU A 149 16.77 -0.68 -4.45
CA GLU A 149 16.78 -1.99 -5.10
C GLU A 149 16.24 -1.94 -6.53
N ARG A 150 15.21 -1.12 -6.80
CA ARG A 150 14.70 -0.97 -8.17
C ARG A 150 15.73 -0.42 -9.13
N PHE A 151 16.57 0.53 -8.69
CA PHE A 151 17.68 1.03 -9.51
C PHE A 151 18.71 -0.07 -9.80
N TYR A 152 19.04 -0.90 -8.80
CA TYR A 152 19.95 -2.03 -8.99
C TYR A 152 19.39 -3.11 -9.92
N GLU A 153 18.10 -3.41 -9.80
CA GLU A 153 17.40 -4.36 -10.67
C GLU A 153 17.32 -3.83 -12.11
N ALA A 154 16.93 -2.57 -12.29
CA ALA A 154 16.82 -1.96 -13.62
C ALA A 154 18.17 -1.86 -14.35
N ALA A 155 19.27 -1.71 -13.62
CA ALA A 155 20.63 -1.73 -14.15
C ALA A 155 21.24 -3.13 -14.30
N HIS A 156 20.47 -4.20 -14.08
CA HIS A 156 20.92 -5.61 -14.14
C HIS A 156 22.05 -5.95 -13.16
N GLY A 157 22.15 -5.21 -12.04
CA GLY A 157 23.02 -5.54 -10.91
C GLY A 157 23.71 -4.35 -10.25
N ARG A 158 23.98 -4.50 -8.95
CA ARG A 158 24.59 -3.46 -8.09
C ARG A 158 25.94 -2.93 -8.57
N LYS A 159 26.74 -3.78 -9.23
CA LYS A 159 28.08 -3.40 -9.72
C LYS A 159 28.05 -2.33 -10.81
N TYR A 160 26.90 -2.12 -11.46
CA TYR A 160 26.70 -1.14 -12.52
C TYR A 160 26.14 0.19 -12.00
N VAL A 161 25.97 0.33 -10.68
CA VAL A 161 25.28 1.47 -10.07
C VAL A 161 26.14 2.07 -8.96
N VAL A 162 26.36 3.38 -9.04
CA VAL A 162 26.87 4.18 -7.95
C VAL A 162 25.70 4.98 -7.40
N LEU A 163 25.32 4.72 -6.15
CA LEU A 163 24.15 5.31 -5.51
C LEU A 163 24.49 5.78 -4.09
N GLU A 164 24.51 7.09 -3.89
CA GLU A 164 24.67 7.75 -2.59
C GLU A 164 23.33 8.38 -2.17
N TYR A 165 22.81 7.97 -1.02
CA TYR A 165 21.54 8.45 -0.49
C TYR A 165 21.49 8.28 1.03
N LYS A 166 20.57 9.02 1.66
CA LYS A 166 20.19 8.81 3.05
C LYS A 166 19.08 7.76 3.13
N ASP A 167 19.36 6.64 3.79
CA ASP A 167 18.36 5.60 4.03
C ASP A 167 17.24 6.12 4.95
N THR A 168 16.01 6.05 4.45
CA THR A 168 14.79 6.49 5.16
C THR A 168 13.85 5.34 5.50
N THR A 169 14.30 4.08 5.35
CA THR A 169 13.49 2.91 5.67
C THR A 169 13.07 2.84 7.12
N THR A 170 11.80 2.57 7.35
CA THR A 170 11.26 2.31 8.69
C THR A 170 11.07 0.82 8.92
N PHE A 171 10.96 0.41 10.18
CA PHE A 171 10.64 -0.98 10.55
C PHE A 171 9.34 -1.48 9.90
N ILE A 172 8.34 -0.60 9.73
CA ILE A 172 7.07 -0.95 9.10
C ILE A 172 7.26 -1.23 7.60
N ASP A 173 8.16 -0.51 6.94
CA ASP A 173 8.50 -0.76 5.52
C ASP A 173 9.13 -2.15 5.37
N GLU A 174 10.09 -2.51 6.23
CA GLU A 174 10.72 -3.85 6.21
C GLU A 174 9.69 -4.97 6.49
N LEU A 175 8.72 -4.71 7.38
CA LEU A 175 7.64 -5.65 7.69
C LEU A 175 6.69 -5.86 6.51
N LEU A 176 6.33 -4.78 5.80
CA LEU A 176 5.43 -4.81 4.64
C LEU A 176 6.06 -5.45 3.40
N GLU A 177 7.36 -5.23 3.21
CA GLU A 177 8.12 -5.82 2.10
C GLU A 177 8.18 -7.36 2.23
N ASN A 178 8.23 -7.87 3.47
CA ASN A 178 8.22 -9.30 3.74
C ASN A 178 6.80 -9.89 3.77
N LYS A 179 6.29 -10.26 2.59
CA LYS A 179 4.97 -10.90 2.40
C LYS A 179 4.70 -12.07 3.37
N ILE A 180 5.70 -12.91 3.64
CA ILE A 180 5.57 -14.08 4.51
C ILE A 180 5.36 -13.62 5.95
N LEU A 181 6.18 -12.69 6.43
CA LEU A 181 6.12 -12.21 7.81
C LEU A 181 4.83 -11.42 8.07
N PHE A 182 4.40 -10.59 7.11
CA PHE A 182 3.10 -9.92 7.18
C PHE A 182 1.94 -10.93 7.29
N SER A 183 1.95 -11.99 6.46
CA SER A 183 0.94 -13.05 6.53
C SER A 183 0.95 -13.80 7.86
N ALA A 184 2.14 -14.06 8.43
CA ALA A 184 2.30 -14.72 9.71
C ALA A 184 1.76 -13.87 10.88
N VAL A 185 2.03 -12.55 10.86
CA VAL A 185 1.49 -11.60 11.86
C VAL A 185 -0.04 -11.55 11.80
N LEU A 186 -0.61 -11.48 10.60
CA LEU A 186 -2.07 -11.49 10.44
C LEU A 186 -2.70 -12.80 10.93
N PHE A 187 -2.06 -13.93 10.63
CA PHE A 187 -2.49 -15.24 11.11
C PHE A 187 -2.42 -15.34 12.64
N PHE A 188 -1.36 -14.83 13.26
CA PHE A 188 -1.22 -14.81 14.71
C PHE A 188 -2.29 -13.95 15.40
N LEU A 189 -2.61 -12.78 14.83
CA LEU A 189 -3.70 -11.93 15.31
C LEU A 189 -5.07 -12.61 15.21
N LEU A 190 -5.32 -13.36 14.13
CA LEU A 190 -6.53 -14.18 13.97
C LEU A 190 -6.62 -15.28 15.03
N LEU A 191 -5.52 -15.98 15.31
CA LEU A 191 -5.48 -16.99 16.37
C LEU A 191 -5.78 -16.37 17.74
N LEU A 192 -5.18 -15.21 18.07
CA LEU A 192 -5.45 -14.51 19.31
C LEU A 192 -6.94 -14.14 19.46
N LEU A 193 -7.57 -13.64 18.38
CA LEU A 193 -9.00 -13.34 18.38
C LEU A 193 -9.84 -14.60 18.64
N ILE A 194 -9.50 -15.73 18.02
CA ILE A 194 -10.19 -17.02 18.25
C ILE A 194 -10.06 -17.44 19.71
N PHE A 195 -8.86 -17.34 20.31
CA PHE A 195 -8.65 -17.67 21.72
C PHE A 195 -9.47 -16.78 22.66
N ILE A 196 -9.56 -15.48 22.37
CA ILE A 196 -10.38 -14.53 23.15
C ILE A 196 -11.86 -14.92 23.07
N VAL A 197 -12.38 -15.20 21.87
CA VAL A 197 -13.78 -15.62 21.68
C VAL A 197 -14.06 -16.94 22.40
N MET A 198 -13.18 -17.92 22.28
CA MET A 198 -13.30 -19.20 22.99
C MET A 198 -13.30 -19.01 24.52
N GLY A 199 -12.43 -18.14 25.05
CA GLY A 199 -12.42 -17.77 26.46
C GLY A 199 -13.74 -17.14 26.92
N LEU A 200 -14.32 -16.23 26.12
CA LEU A 200 -15.63 -15.62 26.40
C LEU A 200 -16.77 -16.65 26.38
N VAL A 201 -16.75 -17.61 25.45
CA VAL A 201 -17.76 -18.69 25.40
C VAL A 201 -17.65 -19.60 26.61
N VAL A 202 -16.43 -20.00 27.00
CA VAL A 202 -16.21 -20.88 28.15
C VAL A 202 -16.62 -20.21 29.46
N THR A 203 -16.29 -18.94 29.65
CA THR A 203 -16.69 -18.17 30.84
C THR A 203 -18.20 -17.98 30.93
N ARG A 204 -18.88 -17.72 29.80
CA ARG A 204 -20.36 -17.70 29.71
C ARG A 204 -21.00 -19.06 30.01
N ARG A 205 -20.41 -20.18 29.57
CA ARG A 205 -20.92 -21.53 29.90
C ARG A 205 -20.76 -21.87 31.38
N LYS A 206 -19.61 -21.55 31.99
CA LYS A 206 -19.35 -21.80 33.41
C LYS A 206 -20.32 -21.03 34.33
N THR A 207 -20.65 -19.79 33.98
CA THR A 207 -21.65 -19.00 34.70
C THR A 207 -23.06 -19.58 34.55
N LYS A 208 -23.43 -20.05 33.36
CA LYS A 208 -24.73 -20.72 33.13
C LYS A 208 -24.88 -22.03 33.91
N HIS A 209 -23.84 -22.86 34.01
CA HIS A 209 -23.89 -24.13 34.75
C HIS A 209 -23.87 -23.99 36.28
N ARG A 210 -23.38 -22.87 36.84
CA ARG A 210 -23.40 -22.65 38.30
C ARG A 210 -24.80 -22.36 38.87
N LEU A 211 -25.78 -22.02 38.03
CA LEU A 211 -27.15 -21.70 38.44
C LEU A 211 -28.14 -22.86 38.28
N VAL A 212 -27.68 -24.05 37.87
CA VAL A 212 -28.56 -25.20 37.63
C VAL A 212 -28.56 -26.09 38.88
N LEU A 213 -29.69 -26.09 39.59
CA LEU A 213 -29.96 -27.07 40.66
C LEU A 213 -29.73 -28.50 40.13
N PRO A 214 -29.25 -29.45 40.96
CA PRO A 214 -29.07 -30.84 40.53
C PRO A 214 -30.39 -31.43 40.04
N GLN A 215 -30.34 -32.37 39.09
CA GLN A 215 -31.57 -33.05 38.65
C GLN A 215 -32.11 -33.95 39.78
N PRO A 216 -33.44 -33.99 40.01
CA PRO A 216 -34.04 -34.81 41.06
C PRO A 216 -33.75 -36.30 40.87
N PRO A 217 -33.75 -37.12 41.95
CA PRO A 217 -34.30 -36.81 43.28
C PRO A 217 -33.34 -36.04 44.19
N TYR A 218 -33.83 -34.94 44.78
CA TYR A 218 -33.08 -34.12 45.73
C TYR A 218 -32.88 -34.87 47.06
N ILE A 219 -31.69 -35.40 47.29
CA ILE A 219 -31.32 -36.01 48.58
C ILE A 219 -30.86 -34.89 49.52
N LEU A 220 -31.82 -34.32 50.27
CA LEU A 220 -31.53 -33.34 51.32
C LEU A 220 -30.88 -34.03 52.53
N GLY A 221 -29.80 -33.44 53.06
CA GLY A 221 -29.19 -33.86 54.32
C GLY A 221 -30.14 -33.64 55.51
N LYS A 222 -29.90 -34.33 56.64
CA LYS A 222 -30.78 -34.30 57.83
C LYS A 222 -31.12 -32.88 58.33
N ARG A 223 -30.12 -31.99 58.40
CA ARG A 223 -30.32 -30.58 58.80
C ARG A 223 -31.21 -29.82 57.82
N SER A 224 -30.96 -29.97 56.53
CA SER A 224 -31.71 -29.29 55.47
C SER A 224 -33.16 -29.77 55.40
N ARG A 225 -33.41 -31.07 55.64
CA ARG A 225 -34.77 -31.60 55.79
C ARG A 225 -35.49 -30.99 56.97
N PHE A 226 -34.82 -30.87 58.12
CA PHE A 226 -35.43 -30.28 59.32
C PHE A 226 -35.79 -28.79 59.11
N VAL A 227 -34.90 -28.03 58.48
CA VAL A 227 -35.16 -26.61 58.16
C VAL A 227 -36.31 -26.48 57.17
N LEU A 228 -36.36 -27.32 56.14
CA LEU A 228 -37.45 -27.33 55.17
C LEU A 228 -38.78 -27.72 55.81
N GLU A 229 -38.80 -28.74 56.67
CA GLU A 229 -39.99 -29.12 57.44
C GLU A 229 -40.46 -28.01 58.37
N SER A 230 -39.52 -27.29 59.01
CA SER A 230 -39.85 -26.16 59.88
C SER A 230 -40.46 -25.01 59.08
N LEU A 231 -39.88 -24.66 57.92
CA LEU A 231 -40.40 -23.64 57.01
C LEU A 231 -41.78 -24.00 56.48
N VAL A 232 -41.99 -25.25 56.04
CA VAL A 232 -43.29 -25.71 55.56
C VAL A 232 -44.34 -25.67 56.67
N LYS A 233 -43.98 -26.07 57.90
CA LYS A 233 -44.88 -25.95 59.07
C LYS A 233 -45.22 -24.50 59.38
N GLU A 234 -44.24 -23.60 59.33
CA GLU A 234 -44.44 -22.18 59.59
C GLU A 234 -45.33 -21.52 58.54
N ILE A 235 -45.15 -21.86 57.26
CA ILE A 235 -46.02 -21.41 56.16
C ILE A 235 -47.45 -21.93 56.36
N LEU A 236 -47.62 -23.21 56.70
CA LEU A 236 -48.94 -23.81 56.93
C LEU A 236 -49.66 -23.24 58.16
N VAL A 237 -48.91 -22.80 59.18
CA VAL A 237 -49.46 -22.24 60.42
C VAL A 237 -49.79 -20.75 60.27
N ASN A 238 -48.96 -20.00 59.56
CA ASN A 238 -49.10 -18.53 59.49
C ASN A 238 -49.88 -18.03 58.27
N ASP A 239 -50.26 -18.89 57.32
CA ASP A 239 -51.08 -18.49 56.16
C ASP A 239 -52.13 -19.55 55.76
N PRO A 240 -53.34 -19.54 56.35
CA PRO A 240 -54.39 -20.50 56.02
C PRO A 240 -55.10 -20.20 54.66
N LEU A 241 -54.61 -19.26 53.85
CA LEU A 241 -55.36 -18.67 52.74
C LEU A 241 -54.67 -18.74 51.36
N VAL A 242 -54.00 -19.83 50.96
CA VAL A 242 -53.57 -19.94 49.54
C VAL A 242 -53.69 -21.34 48.92
N TRP A 243 -54.64 -22.19 49.32
CA TRP A 243 -54.99 -23.36 48.49
C TRP A 243 -56.49 -23.65 48.52
N ARG A 244 -57.32 -22.65 48.21
CA ARG A 244 -58.65 -22.93 47.67
C ARG A 244 -58.50 -23.32 46.21
N TRP A 245 -59.00 -24.49 45.85
CA TRP A 245 -58.96 -25.02 44.48
C TRP A 245 -59.53 -24.03 43.43
N ASN A 246 -60.40 -23.09 43.85
CA ASN A 246 -61.01 -22.07 42.99
C ASN A 246 -60.08 -20.92 42.57
N ASP A 247 -58.95 -20.67 43.23
CA ASP A 247 -58.08 -19.52 42.88
C ASP A 247 -57.02 -19.87 41.81
N ARG A 248 -57.10 -21.08 41.25
CA ARG A 248 -56.10 -21.61 40.30
C ARG A 248 -56.07 -20.85 38.98
N GLU A 249 -57.20 -20.30 38.53
CA GLU A 249 -57.26 -19.57 37.25
C GLU A 249 -56.56 -18.20 37.31
N LEU A 250 -56.51 -17.55 38.48
CA LEU A 250 -55.85 -16.25 38.65
C LEU A 250 -54.31 -16.35 38.71
N VAL A 251 -53.79 -17.45 39.24
CA VAL A 251 -52.33 -17.63 39.43
C VAL A 251 -51.64 -18.12 38.14
N TRP A 252 -52.36 -18.87 37.29
CA TRP A 252 -51.78 -19.51 36.09
C TRP A 252 -52.14 -18.81 34.77
N GLY A 253 -52.94 -17.73 34.80
CA GLY A 253 -53.30 -16.94 33.61
C GLY A 253 -52.12 -16.28 32.90
N TYR A 254 -50.94 -16.19 33.53
CA TYR A 254 -49.76 -15.56 32.94
C TYR A 254 -48.94 -16.45 32.00
N GLN A 255 -49.19 -17.77 31.91
CA GLN A 255 -48.37 -18.64 31.05
C GLN A 255 -48.89 -18.80 29.61
N ILE A 256 -50.10 -18.33 29.29
CA ILE A 256 -50.67 -18.52 27.94
C ILE A 256 -50.15 -17.47 26.95
N GLN A 257 -49.77 -16.26 27.39
CA GLN A 257 -49.31 -15.20 26.47
C GLN A 257 -47.81 -15.25 26.13
N ASP A 258 -46.96 -15.83 26.98
CA ASP A 258 -45.51 -15.88 26.72
C ASP A 258 -45.08 -17.06 25.83
N ALA A 259 -45.95 -18.05 25.62
CA ALA A 259 -45.70 -19.15 24.67
C ALA A 259 -45.95 -18.76 23.19
N ALA A 260 -46.56 -17.60 22.92
CA ALA A 260 -46.94 -17.17 21.57
C ALA A 260 -46.02 -16.09 20.96
N ARG A 261 -44.91 -15.72 21.61
CA ARG A 261 -43.92 -14.74 21.09
C ARG A 261 -42.56 -15.35 20.73
N GLY A 262 -42.52 -16.66 20.51
CA GLY A 262 -41.31 -17.39 20.12
C GLY A 262 -41.54 -18.31 18.94
N SER A 263 -42.10 -17.79 17.84
CA SER A 263 -42.07 -18.41 16.51
C SER A 263 -41.60 -17.40 15.48
#